data_AF-R5VWA7-F1
#
_entry.id   AF-R5VWA7-F1
#
_cell.length_a   1.000
_cell.length_b   1.000
_cell.length_c   1.000
_cell.angle_alpha   90.00
_cell.angle_beta   90.00
_cell.angle_gamma   90.00
#
_symmetry.space_group_name_H-M   'P 1'
#
loop_
_entity.id
_entity.type
_entity.pdbx_description
1 polymer ?
#
loop_
_entity_poly.entity_id
_entity_poly.type
_entity_poly.pdbx_seq_one_letter_code
_entity_poly.pdbx_strand_id
1 'polypeptide(L)'
;MEKQKTKFAEKVKQLWENDKIRFLFTSAFNTFIGLILSFLFSFLIVQVWHGNENIKIWFFQLNLPLTISFILGLPISYTTQALIAFRQKWRWKKLAIFPLSSIPNYALQQLFYFIWKEIFLLMHISSDLIDKILYILAPVCALPIMYFVIRFIVKVKKDNNLDNQE
;
A
#
# COMPACT_ATOMS: atom_id res chain seq x y z
N MET A 1 18.39 -7.01 -34.54
CA MET A 1 17.52 -6.55 -33.44
C MET A 1 16.81 -7.69 -32.69
N GLU A 2 16.61 -8.88 -33.27
CA GLU A 2 15.98 -10.02 -32.56
C GLU A 2 16.79 -10.58 -31.38
N LYS A 3 18.13 -10.65 -31.49
CA LYS A 3 19.01 -11.13 -30.41
C LYS A 3 19.01 -10.24 -29.15
N GLN A 4 18.67 -8.96 -29.27
CA GLN A 4 18.55 -8.05 -28.12
C GLN A 4 17.21 -8.21 -27.40
N LYS A 5 16.11 -8.42 -28.15
CA LYS A 5 14.78 -8.67 -27.57
C LYS A 5 14.76 -9.97 -26.74
N THR A 6 15.43 -11.02 -27.22
CA THR A 6 15.57 -12.30 -26.50
C THR A 6 16.39 -12.16 -25.21
N LYS A 7 17.53 -11.46 -25.24
CA LYS A 7 18.32 -11.18 -24.01
C LYS A 7 17.57 -10.30 -23.00
N PHE A 8 16.77 -9.34 -23.46
CA PHE A 8 15.97 -8.51 -22.55
C PHE A 8 14.84 -9.32 -21.90
N ALA A 9 14.13 -10.14 -22.68
CA ALA A 9 13.08 -11.02 -22.17
C ALA A 9 13.61 -12.02 -21.13
N GLU A 10 14.81 -12.59 -21.36
CA GLU A 10 15.46 -13.48 -20.38
C GLU A 10 15.84 -12.76 -19.08
N LYS A 11 16.38 -11.54 -19.17
CA LYS A 11 16.67 -10.72 -17.98
C LYS A 11 15.41 -10.35 -17.21
N VAL A 12 14.33 -9.99 -17.90
CA VAL A 12 13.03 -9.70 -17.27
C VAL A 12 12.49 -10.96 -16.58
N LYS A 13 12.60 -12.12 -17.23
CA LYS A 13 12.20 -13.40 -16.64
C LYS A 13 13.00 -13.73 -15.38
N GLN A 14 14.32 -13.54 -15.40
CA GLN A 14 15.18 -13.73 -14.22
C GLN A 14 14.84 -12.77 -13.09
N LEU A 15 14.58 -11.49 -13.39
CA LEU A 15 14.16 -10.51 -12.39
C LEU A 15 12.78 -10.87 -11.81
N TRP A 16 11.87 -11.38 -12.64
CA TRP A 16 10.54 -11.80 -12.21
C TRP A 16 10.57 -13.04 -11.30
N GLU A 17 11.58 -13.90 -11.39
CA GLU A 17 11.69 -15.01 -10.44
C GLU A 17 12.02 -14.54 -9.01
N ASN A 18 12.56 -13.33 -8.84
CA ASN A 18 12.86 -12.77 -7.52
C ASN A 18 11.57 -12.35 -6.77
N ASP A 19 11.29 -13.02 -5.65
CA ASP A 19 10.15 -12.71 -4.77
C ASP A 19 10.07 -11.22 -4.39
N LYS A 20 11.21 -10.54 -4.21
CA LYS A 20 11.23 -9.11 -3.85
C LYS A 20 10.70 -8.21 -4.98
N ILE A 21 11.01 -8.56 -6.23
CA ILE A 21 10.56 -7.80 -7.40
C ILE A 21 9.07 -8.02 -7.61
N ARG A 22 8.59 -9.26 -7.47
CA ARG A 22 7.16 -9.55 -7.52
C ARG A 22 6.40 -8.90 -6.38
N PHE A 23 6.98 -8.88 -5.18
CA PHE A 23 6.44 -8.15 -4.03
C PHE A 23 6.36 -6.64 -4.29
N LEU A 24 7.42 -6.02 -4.82
CA LEU A 24 7.42 -4.59 -5.15
C LEU A 24 6.38 -4.28 -6.24
N PHE A 25 6.31 -5.11 -7.29
CA PHE A 25 5.36 -4.96 -8.37
C PHE A 25 3.92 -5.07 -7.88
N THR A 26 3.59 -6.10 -7.11
CA THR A 26 2.24 -6.26 -6.52
C THR A 26 1.91 -5.14 -5.54
N SER A 27 2.88 -4.66 -4.76
CA SER A 27 2.68 -3.52 -3.87
C SER A 27 2.40 -2.23 -4.63
N ALA A 28 3.12 -1.97 -5.73
CA ALA A 28 2.87 -0.84 -6.62
C ALA A 28 1.48 -0.94 -7.28
N PHE A 29 1.12 -2.13 -7.77
CA PHE A 29 -0.19 -2.41 -8.35
C PHE A 29 -1.32 -2.19 -7.35
N ASN A 30 -1.19 -2.73 -6.13
CA ASN A 30 -2.17 -2.56 -5.06
C ASN A 30 -2.30 -1.10 -4.63
N THR A 31 -1.18 -0.37 -4.60
CA THR A 31 -1.17 1.07 -4.32
C THR A 31 -1.91 1.84 -5.40
N PHE A 32 -1.65 1.52 -6.68
CA PHE A 32 -2.36 2.13 -7.80
C PHE A 32 -3.87 1.89 -7.76
N ILE A 33 -4.30 0.65 -7.47
CA ILE A 33 -5.73 0.35 -7.23
C ILE A 33 -6.27 1.16 -6.04
N GLY A 34 -5.51 1.24 -4.95
CA GLY A 34 -5.87 2.03 -3.78
C GLY A 34 -6.04 3.51 -4.09
N LEU A 35 -5.22 4.08 -4.97
CA LEU A 35 -5.36 5.46 -5.45
C LEU A 35 -6.65 5.65 -6.24
N ILE A 36 -6.92 4.76 -7.20
CA ILE A 36 -8.15 4.81 -8.01
C ILE A 36 -9.39 4.76 -7.11
N LEU A 37 -9.41 3.82 -6.16
CA LEU A 37 -10.51 3.69 -5.20
C LEU A 37 -10.63 4.93 -4.31
N SER A 38 -9.52 5.49 -3.81
CA SER A 38 -9.56 6.70 -2.98
C SER A 38 -10.13 7.89 -3.75
N PHE A 39 -9.71 8.10 -5.00
CA PHE A 39 -10.28 9.16 -5.84
C PHE A 39 -11.76 8.94 -6.15
N LEU A 40 -12.16 7.69 -6.43
CA LEU A 40 -13.56 7.36 -6.65
C LEU A 40 -14.41 7.66 -5.40
N PHE A 41 -13.95 7.27 -4.21
CA PHE A 41 -14.69 7.52 -2.97
C PHE A 41 -14.67 8.99 -2.55
N SER A 42 -13.57 9.71 -2.76
CA SER A 42 -13.50 11.16 -2.60
C SER A 42 -14.57 11.84 -3.47
N PHE A 43 -14.63 11.49 -4.77
CA PHE A 43 -15.65 11.99 -5.67
C PHE A 43 -17.07 11.67 -5.19
N LEU A 44 -17.34 10.41 -4.80
CA LEU A 44 -18.66 10.03 -4.31
C LEU A 44 -19.06 10.78 -3.03
N ILE A 45 -18.14 10.95 -2.07
CA ILE A 45 -18.44 11.61 -0.80
C ILE A 45 -18.70 13.11 -1.01
N VAL A 46 -17.84 13.80 -1.76
CA VAL A 46 -17.92 15.26 -1.94
C VAL A 46 -18.99 15.65 -2.96
N GLN A 47 -18.99 15.02 -4.13
CA GLN A 47 -19.83 15.46 -5.26
C GLN A 47 -21.23 14.83 -5.27
N VAL A 48 -21.37 13.59 -4.78
CA VAL A 48 -22.68 12.92 -4.75
C VAL A 48 -23.33 13.11 -3.39
N TRP A 49 -22.61 12.81 -2.31
CA TRP A 49 -23.17 12.82 -0.96
C TRP A 49 -23.11 14.19 -0.26
N HIS A 50 -22.36 15.16 -0.79
CA HIS A 50 -22.11 16.46 -0.15
C HIS A 50 -21.61 16.32 1.30
N GLY A 51 -20.84 15.27 1.58
CA GLY A 51 -20.30 14.93 2.89
C GLY A 51 -18.90 15.49 3.11
N ASN A 52 -18.44 15.41 4.37
CA ASN A 52 -17.06 15.73 4.71
C ASN A 52 -16.18 14.49 4.58
N GLU A 53 -15.05 14.60 3.88
CA GLU A 53 -14.09 13.50 3.69
C GLU A 53 -13.34 13.16 4.98
N ASN A 54 -13.21 14.10 5.90
CA ASN A 54 -12.47 13.93 7.13
C ASN A 54 -13.44 13.87 8.32
N ILE A 55 -13.46 12.73 9.01
CA ILE A 55 -14.26 12.54 10.22
C ILE A 55 -13.33 12.51 11.43
N LYS A 56 -13.66 13.29 12.46
CA LYS A 56 -12.97 13.26 13.75
C LYS A 56 -13.65 12.23 14.64
N ILE A 57 -12.95 11.15 14.97
CA ILE A 57 -13.38 10.15 15.96
C ILE A 57 -12.46 10.31 17.19
N TRP A 58 -13.00 10.87 18.27
CA TRP A 58 -12.25 11.19 19.49
C TRP A 58 -11.05 12.11 19.20
N PHE A 59 -9.82 11.59 19.32
CA PHE A 59 -8.56 12.29 19.08
C PHE A 59 -7.98 12.01 17.69
N PHE A 60 -8.56 11.08 16.93
CA PHE A 60 -8.09 10.71 15.60
C PHE A 60 -8.93 11.39 14.52
N GLN A 61 -8.25 12.02 13.57
CA GLN A 61 -8.87 12.39 12.30
C GLN A 61 -8.70 11.21 11.34
N LEU A 62 -9.80 10.77 10.74
CA LEU A 62 -9.84 9.70 9.77
C LEU A 62 -10.27 10.26 8.42
N ASN A 63 -9.46 9.99 7.41
CA ASN A 63 -9.80 10.27 6.04
C ASN A 63 -10.63 9.12 5.47
N LEU A 64 -11.91 9.36 5.20
CA LEU A 64 -12.86 8.35 4.73
C LEU A 64 -12.45 7.73 3.39
N PRO A 65 -12.13 8.50 2.33
CA PRO A 65 -11.70 7.93 1.05
C PRO A 65 -10.53 6.94 1.19
N LEU A 66 -9.48 7.33 1.92
CA LEU A 66 -8.33 6.46 2.17
C LEU A 66 -8.70 5.23 3.00
N THR A 67 -9.58 5.38 3.98
CA THR A 67 -9.99 4.28 4.87
C THR A 67 -10.85 3.25 4.14
N ILE A 68 -11.82 3.70 3.35
CA ILE A 68 -12.69 2.83 2.55
C ILE A 68 -11.85 2.12 1.48
N SER A 69 -10.97 2.87 0.81
CA SER A 69 -10.04 2.30 -0.17
C SER A 69 -9.13 1.23 0.45
N PHE A 70 -8.59 1.49 1.66
CA PHE A 70 -7.79 0.50 2.37
C PHE A 70 -8.60 -0.76 2.68
N ILE A 71 -9.79 -0.63 3.26
CA ILE A 71 -10.65 -1.77 3.63
C ILE A 71 -11.02 -2.61 2.40
N LEU A 72 -11.46 -1.97 1.32
CA LEU A 72 -11.84 -2.65 0.08
C LEU A 72 -10.63 -3.15 -0.72
N GLY A 73 -9.47 -2.53 -0.53
CA GLY A 73 -8.21 -2.93 -1.13
C GLY A 73 -7.58 -4.16 -0.46
N LEU A 74 -7.95 -4.51 0.78
CA LEU A 74 -7.38 -5.65 1.51
C LEU A 74 -7.58 -7.00 0.79
N PRO A 75 -8.79 -7.38 0.32
CA PRO A 75 -8.98 -8.63 -0.42
C PRO A 75 -8.17 -8.69 -1.72
N ILE A 76 -8.11 -7.58 -2.44
CA ILE A 76 -7.35 -7.47 -3.69
C ILE A 76 -5.86 -7.61 -3.38
N SER A 77 -5.37 -6.88 -2.39
CA SER A 77 -3.97 -6.85 -2.00
C SER A 77 -3.50 -8.20 -1.48
N TYR A 78 -4.31 -8.87 -0.66
CA TYR A 78 -4.02 -10.23 -0.21
C TYR A 78 -3.96 -11.20 -1.39
N THR A 79 -4.92 -11.11 -2.32
CA THR A 79 -5.03 -12.04 -3.45
C THR A 79 -3.85 -11.87 -4.40
N THR A 80 -3.48 -10.65 -4.76
CA THR A 80 -2.33 -10.37 -5.64
C THR A 80 -1.02 -10.75 -4.96
N GLN A 81 -0.83 -10.47 -3.68
CA GLN A 81 0.37 -10.88 -2.96
C GLN A 81 0.47 -12.41 -2.82
N ALA A 82 -0.62 -13.08 -2.45
CA ALA A 82 -0.61 -14.54 -2.31
C ALA A 82 -0.32 -15.24 -3.64
N LEU A 83 -1.02 -14.87 -4.71
CA LEU A 83 -0.93 -15.56 -6.00
C LEU A 83 0.29 -15.16 -6.83
N ILE A 84 0.63 -13.87 -6.86
CA ILE A 84 1.68 -13.35 -7.74
C ILE A 84 3.00 -13.20 -6.99
N ALA A 85 3.00 -12.47 -5.86
CA ALA A 85 4.24 -12.19 -5.12
C ALA A 85 4.87 -13.45 -4.53
N PHE A 86 4.08 -14.22 -3.79
CA PHE A 86 4.58 -15.38 -3.04
C PHE A 86 4.24 -16.73 -3.69
N ARG A 87 3.40 -16.76 -4.74
CA ARG A 87 2.94 -17.99 -5.41
C ARG A 87 2.42 -19.05 -4.41
N GLN A 88 1.72 -18.61 -3.36
CA GLN A 88 1.16 -19.45 -2.31
C GLN A 88 -0.33 -19.74 -2.56
N LYS A 89 -0.80 -20.88 -2.05
CA LYS A 89 -2.24 -21.20 -2.04
C LYS A 89 -3.00 -20.18 -1.20
N TRP A 90 -4.08 -19.66 -1.78
CA TRP A 90 -4.97 -18.71 -1.15
C TRP A 90 -5.71 -19.37 0.04
N ARG A 91 -5.78 -18.71 1.20
CA ARG A 91 -6.40 -19.25 2.41
C ARG A 91 -7.18 -18.17 3.16
N TRP A 92 -8.45 -18.43 3.45
CA TRP A 92 -9.32 -17.54 4.24
C TRP A 92 -8.73 -17.11 5.58
N LYS A 93 -8.08 -18.03 6.32
CA LYS A 93 -7.41 -17.71 7.60
C LYS A 93 -6.31 -16.65 7.44
N LYS A 94 -5.57 -16.69 6.33
CA LYS A 94 -4.52 -15.69 6.04
C LYS A 94 -5.12 -14.36 5.59
N LEU A 95 -6.24 -14.36 4.86
CA LEU A 95 -6.98 -13.15 4.52
C LEU A 95 -7.46 -12.40 5.79
N ALA A 96 -7.98 -13.11 6.79
CA ALA A 96 -8.44 -12.49 8.03
C ALA A 96 -7.31 -11.87 8.88
N ILE A 97 -6.09 -12.42 8.78
CA ILE A 97 -4.90 -11.92 9.49
C ILE A 97 -4.18 -10.83 8.69
N PHE A 98 -4.37 -10.78 7.37
CA PHE A 98 -3.73 -9.80 6.47
C PHE A 98 -3.94 -8.33 6.86
N PRO A 99 -5.11 -7.88 7.36
CA PRO A 99 -5.29 -6.53 7.87
C PRO A 99 -4.26 -6.17 8.94
N LEU A 100 -3.96 -7.08 9.88
CA LEU A 100 -2.98 -6.84 10.96
C LEU A 100 -1.59 -6.52 10.39
N SER A 101 -1.17 -7.23 9.34
CA SER A 101 0.11 -6.95 8.66
C SER A 101 0.11 -5.66 7.85
N SER A 102 -1.09 -5.14 7.52
CA SER A 102 -1.28 -3.92 6.72
C SER A 102 -1.48 -2.67 7.58
N ILE A 103 -1.71 -2.82 8.89
CA ILE A 103 -1.84 -1.70 9.85
C ILE A 103 -0.62 -0.78 9.83
N PRO A 104 0.64 -1.27 9.86
CA PRO A 104 1.81 -0.38 9.82
C PRO A 104 1.86 0.47 8.55
N ASN A 105 1.47 -0.11 7.41
CA ASN A 105 1.42 0.58 6.14
C ASN A 105 0.34 1.69 6.16
N TYR A 106 -0.87 1.36 6.63
CA TYR A 106 -1.95 2.34 6.75
C TYR A 106 -1.60 3.47 7.73
N ALA A 107 -1.02 3.13 8.89
CA ALA A 107 -0.59 4.10 9.88
C ALA A 107 0.46 5.07 9.29
N LEU A 108 1.43 4.56 8.53
CA LEU A 108 2.40 5.39 7.82
C LEU A 108 1.72 6.29 6.78
N GLN A 109 0.77 5.77 6.01
CA GLN A 109 0.04 6.57 5.01
C GLN A 109 -0.75 7.71 5.68
N GLN A 110 -1.47 7.44 6.76
CA GLN A 110 -2.19 8.47 7.52
C GLN A 110 -1.24 9.50 8.12
N LEU A 111 -0.15 9.04 8.74
CA LEU A 111 0.83 9.91 9.38
C LEU A 111 1.53 10.81 8.35
N PHE A 112 1.86 10.28 7.17
CA PHE A 112 2.36 11.09 6.05
C PHE A 112 1.34 12.13 5.59
N TYR A 113 0.08 11.73 5.38
CA TYR A 113 -0.98 12.64 4.99
C TYR A 113 -1.11 13.81 5.98
N PHE A 114 -1.15 13.52 7.29
CA PHE A 114 -1.29 14.55 8.32
C PHE A 114 -0.08 15.48 8.41
N ILE A 115 1.14 14.93 8.47
CA ILE A 115 2.35 15.76 8.58
C ILE A 115 2.45 16.72 7.40
N TRP A 116 2.26 16.22 6.17
CA TRP A 116 2.37 17.07 5.01
C TRP A 116 1.21 18.06 4.90
N LYS A 117 -0.01 17.67 5.27
CA LYS A 117 -1.15 18.60 5.32
C LYS A 117 -0.89 19.77 6.26
N GLU A 118 -0.38 19.51 7.47
CA GLU A 118 0.00 20.56 8.42
C GLU A 118 1.12 21.46 7.88
N ILE A 119 2.16 20.89 7.28
CA ILE A 119 3.24 21.66 6.64
C ILE A 119 2.70 22.58 5.54
N PHE A 120 1.80 22.07 4.70
CA PHE A 120 1.22 22.83 3.60
C PHE A 120 0.26 23.93 4.07
N LEU A 121 -0.50 23.68 5.14
CA LEU A 121 -1.33 24.70 5.80
C LEU A 121 -0.48 25.83 6.40
N LEU A 122 0.65 25.50 7.03
CA LEU A 122 1.60 26.49 7.55
C LEU A 122 2.22 27.36 6.44
N MET A 123 2.29 26.86 5.21
CA MET A 123 2.76 27.61 4.03
C MET A 123 1.66 28.40 3.32
N HIS A 124 0.44 28.50 3.88
CA HIS A 124 -0.72 29.20 3.30
C HIS A 124 -1.14 28.71 1.91
N ILE A 125 -0.82 27.47 1.55
CA ILE A 125 -1.24 26.89 0.26
C ILE A 125 -2.66 26.33 0.41
N SER A 126 -3.50 26.51 -0.61
CA SER A 126 -4.92 26.17 -0.59
C SER A 126 -5.18 24.65 -0.46
N SER A 127 -5.99 24.27 0.55
CA SER A 127 -6.21 22.88 1.01
C SER A 127 -6.67 21.90 -0.06
N ASP A 128 -7.49 22.34 -1.02
CA ASP A 128 -8.23 21.41 -1.89
C ASP A 128 -7.37 20.75 -2.99
N LEU A 129 -6.36 21.46 -3.47
CA LEU A 129 -5.38 20.93 -4.42
C LEU A 129 -4.34 20.06 -3.70
N ILE A 130 -4.00 20.45 -2.47
CA ILE A 130 -3.07 19.71 -1.61
C ILE A 130 -3.64 18.35 -1.23
N ASP A 131 -4.91 18.29 -0.83
CA ASP A 131 -5.53 17.01 -0.43
C ASP A 131 -5.46 15.97 -1.55
N LYS A 132 -5.68 16.40 -2.80
CA LYS A 132 -5.52 15.55 -4.01
C LYS A 132 -4.07 15.10 -4.21
N ILE A 133 -3.10 15.99 -4.03
CA ILE A 133 -1.68 15.66 -4.13
C ILE A 133 -1.27 14.68 -3.02
N LEU A 134 -1.72 14.90 -1.79
CA LEU A 134 -1.41 14.07 -0.64
C LEU A 134 -2.05 12.68 -0.72
N TYR A 135 -3.22 12.56 -1.33
CA TYR A 135 -3.81 11.26 -1.66
C TYR A 135 -2.89 10.43 -2.56
N ILE A 136 -2.10 11.06 -3.43
CA ILE A 136 -1.11 10.36 -4.28
C ILE A 136 0.21 10.17 -3.54
N LEU A 137 0.69 11.21 -2.88
CA LEU A 137 2.03 11.25 -2.31
C LEU A 137 2.16 10.33 -1.08
N ALA A 138 1.15 10.29 -0.21
CA ALA A 138 1.22 9.51 1.03
C ALA A 138 1.37 8.00 0.78
N PRO A 139 0.58 7.37 -0.12
CA PRO A 139 0.79 5.96 -0.48
C PRO A 139 2.13 5.69 -1.15
N VAL A 140 2.59 6.58 -2.04
CA VAL A 140 3.87 6.44 -2.76
C VAL A 140 5.06 6.56 -1.82
N CYS A 141 5.03 7.50 -0.87
CA CYS A 141 6.09 7.69 0.13
C CYS A 141 6.08 6.60 1.21
N ALA A 142 4.92 6.04 1.54
CA ALA A 142 4.82 4.94 2.49
C ALA A 142 5.45 3.63 1.98
N LEU A 143 5.43 3.37 0.67
CA LEU A 143 6.00 2.15 0.06
C LEU A 143 7.49 1.90 0.37
N PRO A 144 8.43 2.83 0.11
CA PRO A 144 9.85 2.63 0.40
C PRO A 144 10.12 2.51 1.92
N ILE A 145 9.36 3.21 2.75
CA ILE A 145 9.48 3.14 4.21
C ILE A 145 8.97 1.79 4.72
N MET A 146 7.84 1.30 4.22
CA MET A 146 7.33 -0.04 4.53
C MET A 146 8.34 -1.12 4.13
N TYR A 147 8.96 -1.00 2.95
CA TYR A 147 10.04 -1.91 2.55
C TYR A 147 11.21 -1.87 3.54
N PHE A 148 11.62 -0.68 3.97
CA PHE A 148 12.70 -0.51 4.96
C PHE A 148 12.31 -1.09 6.33
N VAL A 149 11.12 -0.77 6.83
CA VAL A 149 10.55 -1.30 8.08
C VAL A 149 10.49 -2.82 8.05
N ILE A 150 9.94 -3.43 7.01
CA ILE A 150 9.89 -4.90 6.88
C ILE A 150 11.32 -5.47 6.77
N ARG A 151 12.21 -4.82 6.03
CA ARG A 151 13.58 -5.32 5.83
C ARG A 151 14.48 -5.19 7.06
N PHE A 152 14.26 -4.21 7.94
CA PHE A 152 15.12 -3.95 9.10
C PHE A 152 14.48 -4.39 10.42
N ILE A 153 13.17 -4.24 10.57
CA ILE A 153 12.45 -4.59 11.81
C ILE A 153 11.92 -6.03 11.72
N VAL A 154 11.28 -6.42 10.62
CA VAL A 154 10.67 -7.77 10.49
C VAL A 154 11.71 -8.82 10.11
N LYS A 155 12.85 -8.43 9.54
CA LYS A 155 13.96 -9.34 9.20
C LYS A 155 14.87 -9.68 10.38
N VAL A 156 14.36 -9.61 11.61
CA VAL A 156 14.99 -10.18 12.81
C VAL A 156 14.24 -11.43 13.24
N LYS A 157 14.37 -12.47 12.42
CA LYS A 157 14.46 -13.91 12.77
C LYS A 157 14.35 -14.70 11.48
N LYS A 158 15.46 -14.80 10.76
CA LYS A 158 15.70 -16.00 9.97
C LYS A 158 15.98 -17.08 11.01
N ASP A 159 14.96 -17.82 11.42
CA ASP A 159 15.17 -19.01 12.24
C ASP A 159 16.11 -19.93 11.46
N ASN A 160 17.35 -20.02 11.92
CA ASN A 160 18.27 -21.10 11.56
C ASN A 160 17.93 -22.40 12.34
N ASN A 161 16.67 -22.60 12.75
CA ASN A 161 16.23 -23.73 13.57
C ASN A 161 14.99 -24.43 13.01
N LEU A 162 15.06 -24.90 11.76
CA LEU A 162 14.13 -25.92 11.24
C LEU A 162 14.91 -27.10 10.65
N ASP A 163 15.95 -27.52 11.36
CA ASP A 163 16.63 -28.80 11.10
C ASP A 163 16.50 -29.80 12.26
N ASN A 164 15.62 -29.53 13.23
CA ASN A 164 15.24 -30.50 14.26
C ASN A 164 13.90 -30.10 14.86
N GLN A 165 12.81 -30.70 14.38
CA GLN A 165 11.71 -31.17 15.23
C GLN A 165 10.74 -32.00 14.38
N GLU A 166 10.67 -33.28 14.78
CA GLU A 166 9.72 -34.33 14.41
C GLU A 166 8.26 -33.93 14.66
#